data_AF-G5IDB7-F1
#
_entry.id   AF-G5IDB7-F1
#
_cell.length_a   1.000
_cell.length_b   1.000
_cell.length_c   1.000
_cell.angle_alpha   90.00
_cell.angle_beta   90.00
_cell.angle_gamma   90.00
#
_symmetry.space_group_name_H-M   'P 1'
#
loop_
_entity.id
_entity.type
_entity.pdbx_description
1 polymer ?
#
loop_
_entity_poly.entity_id
_entity_poly.type
_entity_poly.pdbx_seq_one_letter_code
_entity_poly.pdbx_strand_id
1 'polypeptide(L)' 'DAYLEEEQGLILIDYKTDKVSPGQEDYLVKRYKSQLDYYQRALEQMTGKLVAERLIYSITLQKEIVL' A
#
# COMPACT_ATOMS: atom_id res chain seq x y z
N ASP A 1 -6.56 -1.26 -1.48
CA ASP A 1 -7.63 -1.36 -2.49
C ASP A 1 -7.55 -2.61 -3.38
N ALA A 2 -6.36 -2.99 -3.83
CA ALA A 2 -6.14 -4.20 -4.63
C ALA A 2 -5.00 -5.02 -4.01
N TYR A 3 -4.91 -6.29 -4.36
CA TYR A 3 -3.72 -7.09 -4.10
C TYR A 3 -3.40 -8.00 -5.29
N LEU A 4 -2.12 -8.30 -5.47
CA LEU A 4 -1.62 -9.26 -6.43
C LEU A 4 -1.03 -10.44 -5.68
N GLU A 5 -1.06 -11.61 -6.29
CA GLU A 5 -0.43 -12.81 -5.76
C GLU A 5 0.80 -13.14 -6.60
N GLU A 6 1.95 -13.26 -5.93
CA GLU A 6 3.22 -13.68 -6.53
C GLU A 6 3.80 -14.88 -5.77
N GLU A 7 4.88 -15.48 -6.29
CA GLU A 7 5.54 -16.63 -5.66
C GLU A 7 5.99 -16.35 -4.21
N GLN A 8 6.32 -15.08 -3.89
CA GLN A 8 6.87 -14.66 -2.61
C GLN A 8 5.79 -14.23 -1.60
N GLY A 9 4.53 -14.11 -2.04
CA GLY A 9 3.42 -13.67 -1.20
C GLY A 9 2.49 -12.70 -1.92
N LEU A 10 1.74 -11.93 -1.13
CA LEU A 10 0.82 -10.91 -1.65
C LEU A 10 1.51 -9.55 -1.74
N ILE A 11 1.21 -8.81 -2.82
CA ILE A 11 1.54 -7.38 -2.93
C ILE A 11 0.24 -6.60 -2.71
N LEU A 12 0.19 -5.79 -1.65
CA LEU A 12 -0.96 -4.94 -1.32
C LEU A 12 -0.78 -3.55 -1.94
N ILE A 13 -1.75 -3.13 -2.75
CA ILE A 13 -1.75 -1.85 -3.46
C ILE A 13 -2.93 -1.01 -3.03
N ASP A 14 -2.67 0.27 -2.75
CA ASP A 14 -3.71 1.24 -2.40
C ASP A 14 -3.57 2.53 -3.22
N TYR A 15 -4.64 2.93 -3.91
CA TYR A 15 -4.59 4.04 -4.86
C TYR A 15 -5.08 5.32 -4.21
N LYS A 16 -4.27 6.38 -4.23
CA LYS A 16 -4.60 7.65 -3.57
C LYS A 16 -4.55 8.83 -4.53
N THR A 17 -5.58 9.67 -4.47
CA THR A 17 -5.73 10.90 -5.25
C THR A 17 -5.42 12.17 -4.44
N ASP A 18 -4.88 12.01 -3.23
CA ASP A 18 -4.45 13.11 -2.37
C ASP A 18 -3.58 14.11 -3.14
N LYS A 19 -3.83 15.41 -2.93
CA LYS A 19 -3.00 16.47 -3.48
C LYS A 19 -1.72 16.57 -2.65
N VAL A 20 -0.61 16.13 -3.23
CA VAL A 20 0.71 16.14 -2.61
C VAL A 20 1.73 16.63 -3.64
N SER A 21 2.72 17.40 -3.19
CA SER A 21 3.80 17.88 -4.07
C SER A 21 4.97 16.87 -4.07
N PRO A 22 5.80 16.85 -5.13
CA PRO A 22 7.03 16.07 -5.13
C PRO A 22 7.90 16.40 -3.90
N GLY A 23 8.45 15.37 -3.23
CA GLY A 23 9.21 15.53 -1.98
C GLY A 23 8.37 15.48 -0.70
N GLN A 24 7.04 15.36 -0.80
CA GLN A 24 6.13 15.23 0.35
C GLN A 24 5.48 13.84 0.47
N GLU A 25 6.04 12.82 -0.18
CA GLU A 25 5.54 11.44 -0.17
C GLU A 25 5.36 10.88 1.24
N ASP A 26 6.24 11.28 2.15
CA ASP A 26 6.23 10.95 3.58
C ASP A 26 4.88 11.24 4.27
N TYR A 27 4.14 12.24 3.78
CA TYR A 27 2.80 12.56 4.25
C TYR A 27 1.83 11.40 4.00
N LEU A 28 1.87 10.79 2.81
CA LEU A 28 0.99 9.68 2.44
C LEU A 28 1.31 8.44 3.27
N VAL A 29 2.58 8.15 3.48
CA VAL A 29 3.04 7.05 4.34
C VAL A 29 2.47 7.23 5.76
N LYS A 30 2.69 8.39 6.39
CA LYS A 30 2.22 8.66 7.75
C LYS A 30 0.70 8.60 7.87
N ARG A 31 -0.02 9.11 6.86
CA ARG A 31 -1.48 9.15 6.82
C ARG A 31 -2.11 7.76 6.70
N TYR A 32 -1.55 6.89 5.86
CA TYR A 32 -2.19 5.62 5.49
C TYR A 32 -1.52 4.38 6.08
N LYS A 33 -0.39 4.50 6.79
CA LYS A 33 0.29 3.37 7.45
C LYS A 33 -0.66 2.49 8.25
N SER A 34 -1.42 3.06 9.20
CA SER A 34 -2.32 2.28 10.04
C SER A 34 -3.42 1.56 9.25
N GLN A 35 -3.94 2.17 8.18
CA GLN A 35 -4.91 1.52 7.29
C GLN A 35 -4.29 0.31 6.59
N LEU A 36 -3.08 0.47 6.05
CA LEU A 36 -2.35 -0.62 5.38
C LEU A 36 -1.94 -1.73 6.35
N ASP A 37 -1.62 -1.40 7.60
CA ASP A 37 -1.36 -2.39 8.66
C ASP A 37 -2.61 -3.26 8.92
N TYR A 38 -3.81 -2.66 8.94
CA TYR A 38 -5.06 -3.42 9.08
C TYR A 38 -5.36 -4.28 7.87
N TYR A 39 -5.16 -3.75 6.66
CA TYR A 39 -5.38 -4.52 5.42
C TYR A 39 -4.44 -5.70 5.30
N GLN A 40 -3.16 -5.53 5.66
CA GLN A 40 -2.21 -6.63 5.72
C GLN A 40 -2.73 -7.73 6.65
N ARG A 41 -3.06 -7.38 7.90
CA ARG A 41 -3.54 -8.37 8.88
C ARG A 41 -4.78 -9.11 8.40
N ALA A 42 -5.73 -8.39 7.79
CA ALA A 42 -6.94 -8.99 7.25
C ALA A 42 -6.63 -9.96 6.09
N LEU A 43 -5.79 -9.55 5.13
CA LEU A 43 -5.41 -10.41 4.01
C LEU A 43 -4.66 -11.65 4.46
N GLU A 44 -3.70 -11.52 5.37
CA GLU A 44 -2.95 -12.65 5.90
C GLU A 44 -3.86 -13.65 6.63
N GLN A 45 -4.83 -13.16 7.41
CA GLN A 45 -5.81 -14.00 8.09
C GLN A 45 -6.78 -14.70 7.13
N MET A 46 -7.25 -14.01 6.11
CA MET A 46 -8.25 -14.53 5.17
C MET A 46 -7.65 -15.50 4.15
N THR A 47 -6.41 -15.27 3.73
CA THR A 47 -5.76 -16.02 2.65
C THR A 47 -4.76 -17.06 3.14
N GLY A 48 -4.24 -16.90 4.36
CA GLY A 48 -3.13 -17.70 4.88
C GLY A 48 -1.77 -17.38 4.24
N LYS A 49 -1.69 -16.38 3.36
CA LYS A 49 -0.46 -15.95 2.67
C LYS A 49 0.08 -14.67 3.31
N LEU A 50 1.40 -14.53 3.39
CA LEU A 50 2.04 -13.31 3.89
C LEU A 50 1.93 -12.18 2.86
N VAL A 51 1.78 -10.94 3.33
CA VAL A 51 1.92 -9.76 2.47
C VAL A 51 3.41 -9.40 2.42
N ALA A 52 4.04 -9.65 1.28
CA ALA A 52 5.47 -9.43 1.07
C ALA A 52 5.79 -7.95 0.85
N GLU A 53 4.87 -7.21 0.20
CA GLU A 53 5.06 -5.80 -0.10
C GLU A 53 3.74 -5.02 0.06
N ARG A 54 3.87 -3.76 0.47
CA ARG A 54 2.76 -2.81 0.55
C ARG A 54 3.18 -1.51 -0.09
N LEU A 55 2.32 -0.95 -0.93
CA LEU A 55 2.59 0.32 -1.58
C LEU A 55 1.33 1.16 -1.74
N ILE A 56 1.54 2.48 -1.74
CA ILE A 56 0.57 3.46 -2.16
C ILE A 56 0.94 3.90 -3.57
N TYR A 57 0.00 3.81 -4.50
CA TYR A 57 0.14 4.47 -5.79
C TYR A 57 -0.51 5.85 -5.73
N SER A 58 0.31 6.90 -5.74
CA SER A 58 -0.15 8.29 -5.79
C SER A 58 -0.50 8.66 -7.22
N ILE A 59 -1.78 8.86 -7.48
CA ILE A 59 -2.28 9.31 -8.80
C ILE A 59 -1.76 10.72 -9.11
N THR A 60 -1.73 11.60 -8.11
CA THR A 60 -1.25 12.98 -8.27
C THR A 60 0.23 13.06 -8.64
N LEU A 61 1.05 12.18 -8.05
CA LEU A 61 2.49 12.13 -8.34
C LEU A 61 2.83 11.16 -9.48
N GLN A 62 1.86 10.36 -9.95
CA GLN A 62 2.04 9.21 -10.84
C GLN A 62 3.19 8.29 -10.38
N LYS A 63 3.22 8.00 -9.08
CA LYS A 63 4.37 7.37 -8.42
C LYS A 63 3.93 6.35 -7.38
N GLU A 64 4.65 5.24 -7.34
CA GLU A 64 4.59 4.25 -6.27
C GLU A 64 5.43 4.67 -5.06
N ILE A 65 4.86 4.49 -3.88
CA ILE A 65 5.49 4.77 -2.59
C ILE A 65 5.39 3.49 -1.77
N VAL A 66 6.52 2.81 -1.61
CA VAL A 66 6.63 1.53 -0.87
C VAL A 66 6.72 1.81 0.64
N LEU A 67 6.10 0.95 1.46
CA LEU A 67 5.96 1.11 2.92
C LEU A 67 6.60 0.00 3.76
#